data_AF-A0A848YNV7-F1
#
_entry.id   AF-A0A848YNV7-F1
#
_cell.length_a   1.000
_cell.length_b   1.000
_cell.length_c   1.000
_cell.angle_alpha   90.00
_cell.angle_beta   90.00
_cell.angle_gamma   90.00
#
_symmetry.space_group_name_H-M   'P 1'
#
loop_
_entity.id
_entity.type
_entity.pdbx_description
1 polymer ?
#
loop_
_entity_poly.entity_id
_entity_poly.type
_entity_poly.pdbx_seq_one_letter_code
_entity_poly.pdbx_strand_id
1 'polypeptide(L)'
;MGGLKTHFHYADEGLIGEYDAAGTEIKTYGYKPGSTWTTDPLFMKVGGEYYFYHNDHLGTPQKITAVNGSVVWSAVYTAFGKATVDPSSTVVSNLRFAGQYFDEETGLHYNYQRYHDPGVGRYLRVDPIGFIGGINIYLYARNNPTTMFDMNGLKCWKTFSFDIPWFSTLIDSQLIFESEWSLGMYSPEISIPVNPIRRMSPVGPNTVLSKHGIAHCSASKYRDYQDTYK
;
A
#
# COMPACT_ATOMS: atom_id res chain seq x y z
N MET A 1 -29.65 20.58 0.39
CA MET A 1 -29.15 19.83 1.56
C MET A 1 -27.67 20.15 1.69
N GLY A 2 -27.22 20.64 2.84
CA GLY A 2 -25.79 20.91 3.08
C GLY A 2 -25.13 19.65 3.59
N GLY A 3 -24.39 18.95 2.71
CA GLY A 3 -23.54 17.83 3.11
C GLY A 3 -22.23 18.32 3.70
N LEU A 4 -21.65 17.55 4.62
CA LEU A 4 -20.25 17.73 5.01
C LEU A 4 -19.38 17.30 3.83
N LYS A 5 -18.34 18.09 3.53
CA LYS A 5 -17.40 17.79 2.45
C LYS A 5 -15.99 17.90 3.00
N THR A 6 -15.23 16.83 2.83
CA THR A 6 -13.82 16.73 3.17
C THR A 6 -13.00 16.58 1.90
N HIS A 7 -11.93 17.34 1.79
CA HIS A 7 -10.94 17.27 0.73
C HIS A 7 -9.72 16.51 1.25
N PHE A 8 -9.29 15.48 0.50
CA PHE A 8 -8.12 14.66 0.83
C PHE A 8 -6.95 15.05 -0.06
N HIS A 9 -5.80 15.33 0.54
CA HIS A 9 -4.58 15.71 -0.16
C HIS A 9 -3.55 14.59 -0.06
N TYR A 10 -2.95 14.25 -1.19
CA TYR A 10 -1.97 13.17 -1.30
C TYR A 10 -0.63 13.71 -1.80
N ALA A 11 0.45 13.16 -1.27
CA ALA A 11 1.82 13.34 -1.74
C ALA A 11 2.45 11.97 -2.02
N ASP A 12 3.75 11.96 -2.33
CA ASP A 12 4.51 10.74 -2.62
C ASP A 12 4.52 9.77 -1.42
N GLU A 13 4.44 10.31 -0.20
CA GLU A 13 4.40 9.55 1.05
C GLU A 13 3.01 8.99 1.38
N GLY A 14 1.92 9.46 0.75
CA GLY A 14 0.57 9.01 1.08
C GLY A 14 -0.45 10.12 1.28
N LEU A 15 -1.52 9.81 2.01
CA LEU A 15 -2.51 10.79 2.48
C LEU A 15 -1.84 11.75 3.47
N ILE A 16 -1.64 13.01 3.10
CA ILE A 16 -0.94 14.00 3.93
C ILE A 16 -1.89 14.95 4.66
N GLY A 17 -3.15 15.07 4.24
CA GLY A 17 -4.07 15.96 4.92
C GLY A 17 -5.54 15.84 4.52
N GLU A 18 -6.37 16.31 5.43
CA GLU A 18 -7.82 16.46 5.32
C GLU A 18 -8.17 17.93 5.53
N TYR A 19 -8.99 18.49 4.64
CA TYR A 19 -9.42 19.88 4.66
C TYR A 19 -10.94 19.98 4.52
N ASP A 20 -11.54 20.99 5.14
CA ASP A 20 -12.97 21.25 4.96
C ASP A 20 -13.26 21.87 3.57
N ALA A 21 -14.55 22.08 3.27
CA ALA A 21 -14.99 22.71 2.03
C ALA A 21 -14.47 24.14 1.82
N ALA A 22 -14.05 24.83 2.89
CA ALA A 22 -13.48 26.17 2.87
C ALA A 22 -11.94 26.18 2.76
N GLY A 23 -11.30 25.01 2.80
CA GLY A 23 -9.84 24.86 2.77
C GLY A 23 -9.17 24.97 4.14
N THR A 24 -9.94 24.94 5.24
CA THR A 24 -9.39 24.89 6.60
C THR A 24 -8.82 23.50 6.87
N GLU A 25 -7.62 23.45 7.44
CA GLU A 25 -6.97 22.21 7.87
C GLU A 25 -7.80 21.51 8.95
N ILE A 26 -8.25 20.29 8.69
CA ILE A 26 -8.89 19.40 9.67
C ILE A 26 -7.82 18.55 10.34
N LYS A 27 -6.95 17.94 9.53
CA LYS A 27 -5.92 17.02 9.99
C LYS A 27 -4.77 16.96 9.00
N THR A 28 -3.55 16.87 9.51
CA THR A 28 -2.35 16.62 8.71
C THR A 28 -1.67 15.35 9.21
N TYR A 29 -1.08 14.59 8.30
CA TYR A 29 -0.37 13.35 8.59
C TYR A 29 1.09 13.45 8.15
N GLY A 30 1.99 12.94 8.99
CA GLY A 30 3.40 12.76 8.63
C GLY A 30 3.79 11.30 8.76
N TYR A 31 4.59 10.81 7.82
CA TYR A 31 5.05 9.42 7.76
C TYR A 31 6.56 9.32 8.02
N LYS A 32 7.02 8.12 8.35
CA LYS A 32 8.45 7.83 8.49
C LYS A 32 9.19 8.13 7.16
N PRO A 33 10.33 8.82 7.17
CA PRO A 33 11.10 9.06 5.96
C PRO A 33 11.49 7.75 5.26
N GLY A 34 11.27 7.69 3.94
CA GLY A 34 11.52 6.49 3.14
C GLY A 34 10.55 5.33 3.43
N SER A 35 9.45 5.57 4.17
CA SER A 35 8.36 4.61 4.22
C SER A 35 7.71 4.48 2.85
N THR A 36 6.99 3.39 2.70
CA THR A 36 6.31 3.11 1.44
C THR A 36 4.92 3.81 1.54
N TRP A 37 4.32 4.21 0.41
CA TRP A 37 3.08 5.00 0.35
C TRP A 37 2.00 4.68 1.42
N THR A 38 1.68 5.65 2.29
CA THR A 38 0.70 5.58 3.39
C THR A 38 1.01 4.44 4.39
N THR A 39 2.29 4.18 4.67
CA THR A 39 2.72 3.25 5.74
C THR A 39 3.54 3.94 6.79
N ASP A 40 3.49 3.38 8.01
CA ASP A 40 4.25 3.87 9.15
C ASP A 40 3.99 5.35 9.44
N PRO A 41 2.72 5.75 9.70
CA PRO A 41 2.43 7.11 10.13
C PRO A 41 3.21 7.39 11.42
N LEU A 42 3.81 8.58 11.49
CA LEU A 42 4.65 9.01 12.59
C LEU A 42 3.92 9.98 13.50
N PHE A 43 3.22 10.94 12.90
CA PHE A 43 2.38 11.89 13.64
C PHE A 43 1.12 12.25 12.87
N MET A 44 0.12 12.72 13.61
CA MET A 44 -0.94 13.55 13.08
C MET A 44 -0.95 14.91 13.79
N LYS A 45 -1.39 15.93 13.08
CA LYS A 45 -1.63 17.27 13.62
C LYS A 45 -3.11 17.60 13.49
N VAL A 46 -3.73 18.03 14.59
CA VAL A 46 -5.13 18.46 14.64
C VAL A 46 -5.21 19.73 15.46
N GLY A 47 -5.80 20.80 14.93
CA GLY A 47 -5.97 22.06 15.67
C GLY A 47 -4.67 22.73 16.14
N GLY A 48 -3.53 22.43 15.49
CA GLY A 48 -2.21 22.94 15.88
C GLY A 48 -1.42 22.01 16.82
N GLU A 49 -2.07 21.02 17.41
CA GLU A 49 -1.44 20.06 18.33
C GLU A 49 -0.93 18.82 17.61
N TYR A 50 0.18 18.26 18.10
CA TYR A 50 0.81 17.06 17.55
C TYR A 50 0.49 15.83 18.39
N TYR A 51 0.24 14.72 17.69
CA TYR A 51 -0.01 13.42 18.27
C TYR A 51 0.84 12.37 17.57
N PHE A 52 1.42 11.45 18.32
CA PHE A 52 2.42 10.50 17.82
C PHE A 52 1.87 9.09 17.75
N TYR A 53 2.05 8.45 16.60
CA TYR A 53 1.59 7.11 16.33
C TYR A 53 2.55 6.05 16.90
N HIS A 54 1.98 4.98 17.43
CA HIS A 54 2.67 3.75 17.82
C HIS A 54 2.13 2.62 16.97
N ASN A 55 2.96 2.14 16.04
CA ASN A 55 2.56 1.18 15.03
C ASN A 55 2.99 -0.25 15.38
N ASP A 56 2.33 -1.25 14.78
CA ASP A 56 2.81 -2.64 14.80
C ASP A 56 3.90 -2.89 13.73
N HIS A 57 4.30 -4.15 13.58
CA HIS A 57 5.34 -4.56 12.62
C HIS A 57 4.94 -4.40 11.15
N LEU A 58 3.67 -4.13 10.84
CA LEU A 58 3.17 -3.83 9.49
C LEU A 58 2.95 -2.33 9.27
N GLY A 59 3.26 -1.49 10.26
CA GLY A 59 3.01 -0.05 10.19
C GLY A 59 1.56 0.33 10.47
N THR A 60 0.76 -0.56 11.08
CA THR A 60 -0.63 -0.28 11.48
C THR A 60 -0.66 0.50 12.81
N PRO A 61 -1.35 1.65 12.88
CA PRO A 61 -1.59 2.37 14.14
C PRO A 61 -2.27 1.52 15.21
N GLN A 62 -1.60 1.27 16.33
CA GLN A 62 -2.16 0.59 17.50
C GLN A 62 -2.53 1.57 18.61
N LYS A 63 -1.73 2.62 18.81
CA LYS A 63 -1.96 3.67 19.81
C LYS A 63 -1.50 5.02 19.31
N ILE A 64 -2.01 6.08 19.93
CA ILE A 64 -1.55 7.45 19.73
C ILE A 64 -1.34 8.10 21.08
N THR A 65 -0.23 8.82 21.22
CA THR A 65 0.08 9.61 22.42
C THR A 65 0.14 11.10 22.12
N ALA A 66 -0.36 11.93 23.04
CA ALA A 66 -0.14 13.37 23.01
C ALA A 66 1.29 13.73 23.43
N VAL A 67 1.69 14.99 23.27
CA VAL A 67 3.02 15.51 23.63
C VAL A 67 3.39 15.24 25.09
N ASN A 68 2.41 15.24 26.00
CA ASN A 68 2.59 14.94 27.42
C ASN A 68 2.74 13.43 27.73
N GLY A 69 2.74 12.56 26.72
CA GLY A 69 2.87 11.11 26.87
C GLY A 69 1.57 10.37 27.20
N SER A 70 0.45 11.07 27.38
CA SER A 70 -0.85 10.43 27.61
C SER A 70 -1.34 9.71 26.35
N VAL A 71 -1.90 8.50 26.53
CA VAL A 71 -2.55 7.77 25.44
C VAL A 71 -3.91 8.41 25.17
N VAL A 72 -4.09 8.93 23.96
CA VAL A 72 -5.30 9.65 23.54
C VAL A 72 -6.15 8.87 22.55
N TRP A 73 -5.60 7.81 21.97
CA TRP A 73 -6.34 6.88 21.12
C TRP A 73 -5.67 5.52 21.15
N SER A 74 -6.46 4.46 21.08
CA SER A 74 -5.99 3.09 20.92
C SER A 74 -7.02 2.25 20.18
N ALA A 75 -6.54 1.22 19.48
CA ALA A 75 -7.40 0.26 18.80
C ALA A 75 -6.81 -1.15 18.87
N VAL A 76 -7.68 -2.14 18.87
CA VAL A 76 -7.34 -3.56 18.68
C VAL A 76 -7.93 -4.03 17.36
N TYR A 77 -7.17 -4.84 16.63
CA TYR A 77 -7.56 -5.28 15.29
C TYR A 77 -7.80 -6.78 15.24
N THR A 78 -8.80 -7.20 14.47
CA THR A 78 -8.88 -8.59 14.01
C THR A 78 -7.82 -8.87 12.95
N ALA A 79 -7.61 -10.15 12.60
CA ALA A 79 -6.61 -10.54 11.60
C ALA A 79 -6.78 -9.82 10.25
N PHE A 80 -8.01 -9.51 9.84
CA PHE A 80 -8.30 -8.79 8.59
C PHE A 80 -8.51 -7.28 8.79
N GLY A 81 -8.12 -6.75 9.94
CA GLY A 81 -8.06 -5.30 10.14
C GLY A 81 -9.35 -4.66 10.60
N LYS A 82 -10.35 -5.42 11.09
CA LYS A 82 -11.50 -4.80 11.74
C LYS A 82 -11.03 -4.16 13.04
N ALA A 83 -11.10 -2.85 13.11
CA ALA A 83 -10.64 -2.08 14.27
C ALA A 83 -11.76 -1.96 15.32
N THR A 84 -11.41 -2.21 16.57
CA THR A 84 -12.20 -1.85 17.74
C THR A 84 -11.45 -0.76 18.47
N VAL A 85 -11.90 0.48 18.33
CA VAL A 85 -11.32 1.66 18.99
C VAL A 85 -11.77 1.70 20.46
N ASP A 86 -10.86 2.05 21.36
CA ASP A 86 -11.16 2.20 22.78
C ASP A 86 -12.13 3.38 22.99
N PRO A 87 -13.27 3.19 23.69
CA PRO A 87 -14.25 4.24 23.96
C PRO A 87 -13.69 5.45 24.74
N SER A 88 -12.57 5.28 25.44
CA SER A 88 -11.88 6.37 26.16
C SER A 88 -11.01 7.26 25.27
N SER A 89 -10.91 6.94 23.97
CA SER A 89 -10.14 7.73 23.01
C SER A 89 -10.70 9.15 22.90
N THR A 90 -9.83 10.14 23.06
CA THR A 90 -10.15 11.58 23.01
C THR A 90 -9.88 12.20 21.64
N VAL A 91 -9.14 11.51 20.78
CA VAL A 91 -8.87 11.92 19.39
C VAL A 91 -9.31 10.84 18.41
N VAL A 92 -9.58 11.24 17.17
CA VAL A 92 -10.03 10.33 16.10
C VAL A 92 -8.93 10.10 15.07
N SER A 93 -8.51 8.84 14.93
CA SER A 93 -7.68 8.39 13.82
C SER A 93 -8.46 7.46 12.91
N ASN A 94 -8.52 7.83 11.62
CA ASN A 94 -9.17 7.04 10.58
C ASN A 94 -8.17 6.17 9.79
N LEU A 95 -6.86 6.31 10.03
CA LEU A 95 -5.89 5.39 9.46
C LEU A 95 -6.09 3.98 10.04
N ARG A 96 -5.97 2.96 9.20
CA ARG A 96 -6.15 1.54 9.54
C ARG A 96 -4.88 0.77 9.14
N PHE A 97 -5.00 -0.41 8.54
CA PHE A 97 -3.85 -1.09 7.95
C PHE A 97 -3.14 -0.18 6.93
N ALA A 98 -1.88 -0.50 6.64
CA ALA A 98 -1.09 0.18 5.61
C ALA A 98 -1.91 0.53 4.37
N GLY A 99 -1.99 1.82 4.01
CA GLY A 99 -2.77 2.29 2.86
C GLY A 99 -4.25 2.60 3.11
N GLN A 100 -4.81 2.16 4.23
CA GLN A 100 -6.24 2.15 4.46
C GLN A 100 -6.73 3.34 5.28
N TYR A 101 -7.82 3.94 4.82
CA TYR A 101 -8.57 4.98 5.50
C TYR A 101 -9.99 4.49 5.81
N PHE A 102 -10.43 4.65 7.06
CA PHE A 102 -11.76 4.26 7.51
C PHE A 102 -12.80 5.27 7.06
N ASP A 103 -13.78 4.77 6.31
CA ASP A 103 -14.96 5.52 5.92
C ASP A 103 -16.10 5.18 6.89
N GLU A 104 -16.48 6.18 7.70
CA GLU A 104 -17.51 6.02 8.73
C GLU A 104 -18.90 5.80 8.13
N GLU A 105 -19.19 6.36 6.95
CA GLU A 105 -20.52 6.26 6.33
C GLU A 105 -20.84 4.83 5.90
N THR A 106 -19.81 4.10 5.44
CA THR A 106 -19.96 2.73 4.92
C THR A 106 -19.45 1.67 5.90
N GLY A 107 -18.62 2.05 6.87
CA GLY A 107 -17.88 1.11 7.72
C GLY A 107 -16.76 0.36 6.98
N LEU A 108 -16.46 0.74 5.74
CA LEU A 108 -15.44 0.12 4.90
C LEU A 108 -14.11 0.84 5.01
N HIS A 109 -13.07 0.18 4.52
CA HIS A 109 -11.73 0.74 4.47
C HIS A 109 -11.39 1.11 3.03
N TYR A 110 -11.30 2.41 2.74
CA TYR A 110 -10.81 2.91 1.47
C TYR A 110 -9.30 2.66 1.37
N ASN A 111 -8.90 1.88 0.37
CA ASN A 111 -7.50 1.54 0.09
C ASN A 111 -7.13 2.02 -1.32
N TYR A 112 -7.21 3.34 -1.53
CA TYR A 112 -6.90 4.06 -2.77
C TYR A 112 -7.62 3.60 -4.04
N GLN A 113 -7.30 2.42 -4.57
CA GLN A 113 -7.91 1.87 -5.77
C GLN A 113 -9.17 1.05 -5.47
N ARG A 114 -9.31 0.54 -4.23
CA ARG A 114 -10.38 -0.39 -3.85
C ARG A 114 -10.89 -0.14 -2.43
N TYR A 115 -12.15 -0.51 -2.19
CA TYR A 115 -12.71 -0.62 -0.85
C TYR A 115 -12.52 -2.05 -0.31
N HIS A 116 -11.95 -2.13 0.89
CA HIS A 116 -11.75 -3.35 1.64
C HIS A 116 -12.82 -3.49 2.73
N ASP A 117 -13.44 -4.66 2.81
CA ASP A 117 -14.35 -5.03 3.88
C ASP A 117 -13.59 -5.88 4.92
N PRO A 118 -13.33 -5.35 6.12
CA PRO A 118 -12.61 -6.08 7.16
C PRO A 118 -13.47 -7.14 7.88
N GLY A 119 -14.80 -7.11 7.74
CA GLY A 119 -15.70 -8.13 8.25
C GLY A 119 -15.65 -9.41 7.41
N VAL A 120 -15.54 -9.26 6.09
CA VAL A 120 -15.42 -10.39 5.14
C VAL A 120 -13.95 -10.73 4.84
N GLY A 121 -13.03 -9.77 5.00
CA GLY A 121 -11.59 -9.93 4.77
C GLY A 121 -11.17 -9.88 3.30
N ARG A 122 -11.85 -9.07 2.48
CA ARG A 122 -11.60 -8.99 1.03
C ARG A 122 -11.95 -7.63 0.44
N TYR A 123 -11.52 -7.41 -0.80
CA TYR A 123 -11.97 -6.26 -1.58
C TYR A 123 -13.38 -6.47 -2.13
N LEU A 124 -14.11 -5.37 -2.29
CA LEU A 124 -15.45 -5.36 -2.88
C LEU A 124 -15.45 -5.19 -4.40
N ARG A 125 -14.31 -4.82 -4.98
CA ARG A 125 -14.12 -4.62 -6.41
C ARG A 125 -13.04 -5.54 -6.95
N VAL A 126 -13.23 -5.98 -8.19
CA VAL A 126 -12.21 -6.67 -8.99
C VAL A 126 -10.92 -5.86 -9.02
N ASP A 127 -9.80 -6.55 -8.89
CA ASP A 127 -8.47 -5.97 -9.02
C ASP A 127 -8.28 -5.24 -10.36
N PRO A 128 -7.96 -3.92 -10.37
CA PRO A 128 -7.70 -3.18 -11.60
C PRO A 128 -6.56 -3.74 -12.44
N ILE A 129 -5.58 -4.43 -11.84
CA ILE A 129 -4.49 -5.10 -12.57
C ILE A 129 -4.84 -6.55 -12.96
N GLY A 130 -6.09 -6.97 -12.72
CA GLY A 130 -6.59 -8.30 -13.08
C GLY A 130 -5.79 -9.44 -12.46
N PHE A 131 -5.53 -10.49 -13.24
CA PHE A 131 -4.84 -11.68 -12.76
C PHE A 131 -3.35 -11.49 -12.45
N ILE A 132 -2.77 -10.32 -12.75
CA ILE A 132 -1.41 -9.96 -12.35
C ILE A 132 -1.32 -9.88 -10.81
N GLY A 133 -2.40 -9.50 -10.12
CA GLY A 133 -2.50 -9.52 -8.66
C GLY A 133 -2.66 -10.94 -8.08
N GLY A 134 -3.02 -11.92 -8.91
CA GLY A 134 -3.29 -13.31 -8.55
C GLY A 134 -4.60 -13.81 -9.14
N ILE A 135 -4.82 -15.13 -9.04
CA ILE A 135 -6.02 -15.79 -9.59
C ILE A 135 -7.31 -15.29 -8.91
N ASN A 136 -7.24 -14.96 -7.62
CA ASN A 136 -8.38 -14.41 -6.89
C ASN A 136 -8.32 -12.88 -6.87
N ILE A 137 -9.11 -12.27 -7.75
CA ILE A 137 -9.17 -10.82 -8.01
C ILE A 137 -9.84 -9.99 -6.88
N TYR A 138 -10.28 -10.62 -5.80
CA TYR A 138 -10.84 -9.94 -4.63
C TYR A 138 -9.96 -10.09 -3.38
N LEU A 139 -8.87 -10.84 -3.47
CA LEU A 139 -8.09 -11.28 -2.32
C LEU A 139 -7.32 -10.14 -1.66
N TYR A 140 -7.48 -9.97 -0.34
CA TYR A 140 -6.61 -9.09 0.44
C TYR A 140 -5.36 -9.83 0.92
N ALA A 141 -4.18 -9.22 0.76
CA ALA A 141 -2.91 -9.65 1.34
C ALA A 141 -2.60 -11.16 1.19
N ARG A 142 -2.99 -11.79 0.07
CA ARG A 142 -2.85 -13.24 -0.18
C ARG A 142 -3.43 -14.13 0.96
N ASN A 143 -4.48 -13.69 1.65
CA ASN A 143 -5.03 -14.36 2.85
C ASN A 143 -4.03 -14.49 4.01
N ASN A 144 -2.94 -13.72 4.03
CA ASN A 144 -1.97 -13.69 5.12
C ASN A 144 -1.75 -12.26 5.63
N PRO A 145 -2.82 -11.62 6.17
CA PRO A 145 -2.78 -10.21 6.58
C PRO A 145 -1.92 -9.95 7.83
N THR A 146 -1.41 -10.99 8.49
CA THR A 146 -0.52 -10.85 9.66
C THR A 146 0.95 -10.62 9.28
N THR A 147 1.33 -10.93 8.04
CA THR A 147 2.70 -10.75 7.53
C THR A 147 2.75 -10.01 6.20
N MET A 148 1.57 -9.73 5.63
CA MET A 148 1.42 -9.09 4.35
C MET A 148 0.38 -7.99 4.42
N PHE A 149 0.57 -6.96 3.61
CA PHE A 149 -0.37 -5.86 3.46
C PHE A 149 -0.44 -5.43 2.00
N ASP A 150 -1.50 -4.73 1.61
CA ASP A 150 -1.63 -4.14 0.28
C ASP A 150 -1.87 -2.65 0.47
N MET A 151 -0.95 -1.85 -0.03
CA MET A 151 -0.79 -0.45 0.30
C MET A 151 -1.70 0.48 -0.47
N ASN A 152 -2.08 0.09 -1.68
CA ASN A 152 -2.80 0.96 -2.60
C ASN A 152 -3.96 0.21 -3.26
N GLY A 153 -4.27 -0.98 -2.77
CA GLY A 153 -5.31 -1.81 -3.33
C GLY A 153 -4.94 -2.40 -4.68
N LEU A 154 -3.67 -2.74 -4.95
CA LEU A 154 -3.25 -3.37 -6.21
C LEU A 154 -2.37 -4.59 -6.00
N LYS A 155 -1.36 -4.50 -5.14
CA LYS A 155 -0.37 -5.57 -4.95
C LYS A 155 -0.01 -5.71 -3.48
N CYS A 156 0.07 -6.96 -3.05
CA CYS A 156 0.49 -7.30 -1.71
C CYS A 156 2.02 -7.23 -1.53
N TRP A 157 2.45 -6.79 -0.35
CA TRP A 157 3.83 -6.68 0.10
C TRP A 157 4.05 -7.59 1.31
N LYS A 158 5.26 -8.12 1.47
CA LYS A 158 5.68 -8.94 2.62
C LYS A 158 6.65 -8.15 3.49
N THR A 159 6.56 -8.28 4.80
CA THR A 159 7.45 -7.58 5.74
C THR A 159 8.81 -8.25 6.00
N PHE A 160 9.15 -9.36 5.34
CA PHE A 160 10.44 -10.02 5.58
C PHE A 160 11.60 -9.34 4.84
N SER A 161 12.34 -8.48 5.55
CA SER A 161 13.77 -8.25 5.31
C SER A 161 14.56 -9.06 6.33
N PHE A 162 15.01 -10.25 5.95
CA PHE A 162 15.93 -11.04 6.76
C PHE A 162 17.35 -10.68 6.32
N ASP A 163 17.88 -9.56 6.81
CA ASP A 163 19.30 -9.21 6.64
C ASP A 163 20.13 -10.11 7.58
N ILE A 164 20.46 -11.34 7.16
CA ILE A 164 21.53 -12.12 7.81
C ILE A 164 22.86 -11.66 7.19
N PRO A 165 23.76 -10.99 7.95
CA PRO A 165 25.03 -10.53 7.38
C PRO A 165 25.95 -11.65 6.88
N TRP A 166 25.68 -12.90 7.31
CA TRP A 166 26.57 -14.05 7.11
C TRP A 166 26.03 -15.12 6.16
N PHE A 167 24.87 -14.89 5.52
CA PHE A 167 24.29 -15.80 4.52
C PHE A 167 23.84 -15.03 3.27
N SER A 168 24.70 -14.15 2.73
CA SER A 168 24.39 -13.32 1.56
C SER A 168 25.10 -13.77 0.27
N THR A 169 25.48 -15.04 0.14
CA THR A 169 26.17 -15.54 -1.06
C THR A 169 25.50 -16.70 -1.79
N LEU A 170 24.30 -17.16 -1.42
CA LEU A 170 23.68 -18.32 -2.09
C LEU A 170 22.15 -18.27 -2.35
N ILE A 171 21.50 -17.10 -2.36
CA ILE A 171 20.07 -17.04 -2.73
C ILE A 171 19.66 -15.95 -3.72
N ASP A 172 20.62 -15.22 -4.30
CA ASP A 172 20.30 -14.13 -5.23
C ASP A 172 20.11 -14.55 -6.70
N SER A 173 19.65 -15.79 -6.96
CA SER A 173 19.35 -16.20 -8.36
C SER A 173 18.26 -17.25 -8.58
N GLN A 174 17.56 -17.77 -7.56
CA GLN A 174 16.62 -18.90 -7.81
C GLN A 174 15.26 -18.89 -7.10
N LEU A 175 14.84 -17.81 -6.43
CA LEU A 175 13.46 -17.74 -5.91
C LEU A 175 12.74 -16.45 -6.29
N ILE A 176 12.84 -16.08 -7.58
CA ILE A 176 11.71 -15.42 -8.24
C ILE A 176 10.80 -16.58 -8.66
N PHE A 177 9.68 -16.76 -7.94
CA PHE A 177 8.57 -17.56 -8.46
C PHE A 177 7.98 -16.78 -9.65
N GLU A 178 8.57 -16.94 -10.82
CA GLU A 178 7.88 -16.69 -12.08
C GLU A 178 6.82 -17.78 -12.22
N SER A 179 5.57 -17.43 -11.95
CA SER A 179 4.46 -18.26 -12.38
C SER A 179 4.28 -18.07 -13.89
N GLU A 180 5.14 -18.73 -14.67
CA GLU A 180 4.89 -18.95 -16.08
C GLU A 180 3.71 -19.91 -16.22
N TRP A 181 2.56 -19.39 -16.67
CA TRP A 181 1.52 -20.22 -17.24
C TRP A 181 2.02 -20.75 -18.59
N SER A 182 2.76 -21.86 -18.57
CA SER A 182 2.95 -22.69 -19.77
C SER A 182 1.68 -23.51 -20.01
N LEU A 183 0.70 -22.91 -20.69
CA LEU A 183 -0.29 -23.69 -21.42
C LEU A 183 0.41 -24.24 -22.66
N GLY A 184 0.82 -25.50 -22.60
CA GLY A 184 1.21 -26.27 -23.77
C GLY A 184 0.03 -26.41 -24.72
N MET A 185 -0.14 -25.47 -25.64
CA MET A 185 -0.90 -25.68 -26.87
C MET A 185 0.08 -26.09 -27.96
N TYR A 186 -0.02 -27.35 -28.39
CA TYR A 186 0.53 -27.78 -29.67
C TYR A 186 -0.11 -26.95 -30.79
N SER A 187 0.70 -26.23 -31.57
CA SER A 187 0.28 -25.62 -32.84
C SER A 187 1.08 -26.26 -33.97
N PRO A 188 0.46 -26.77 -35.05
CA PRO A 188 1.19 -27.07 -36.27
C PRO A 188 1.52 -25.77 -37.03
N GLU A 189 2.62 -25.82 -37.75
CA GLU A 189 3.33 -24.71 -38.38
C GLU A 189 2.55 -24.03 -39.52
N ILE A 190 2.53 -22.70 -39.54
CA ILE A 190 2.34 -21.89 -40.76
C ILE A 190 3.41 -20.78 -40.75
N SER A 191 4.22 -20.76 -41.82
CA SER A 191 5.36 -19.87 -42.01
C SER A 191 4.98 -18.62 -42.81
N ILE A 192 5.47 -17.45 -42.37
CA ILE A 192 5.50 -16.21 -43.17
C ILE A 192 6.80 -15.46 -42.85
N PRO A 193 7.58 -14.96 -43.84
CA PRO A 193 8.96 -14.54 -43.62
C PRO A 193 9.07 -13.08 -43.14
N VAL A 194 10.04 -12.80 -42.27
CA VAL A 194 10.49 -11.44 -41.91
C VAL A 194 11.92 -11.19 -42.38
N ASN A 195 12.11 -10.11 -43.14
CA ASN A 195 13.40 -9.54 -43.52
C ASN A 195 13.90 -8.52 -42.46
N PRO A 196 15.20 -8.16 -42.41
CA PRO A 196 15.90 -8.13 -41.12
C PRO A 196 16.64 -6.81 -40.78
N ILE A 197 17.17 -6.77 -39.54
CA ILE A 197 18.33 -5.99 -39.02
C ILE A 197 18.11 -4.53 -38.56
N ARG A 198 18.28 -4.30 -37.24
CA ARG A 198 19.49 -3.62 -36.69
C ARG A 198 19.69 -3.86 -35.18
N ARG A 199 20.83 -4.46 -34.84
CA ARG A 199 21.42 -4.47 -33.49
C ARG A 199 21.91 -3.08 -33.10
N MET A 200 21.78 -2.73 -31.83
CA MET A 200 22.71 -1.82 -31.13
C MET A 200 23.04 -2.38 -29.73
N SER A 201 24.32 -2.24 -29.39
CA SER A 201 25.12 -2.91 -28.35
C SER A 201 24.92 -2.35 -26.92
N PRO A 202 25.45 -3.01 -25.86
CA PRO A 202 25.15 -2.68 -24.47
C PRO A 202 26.06 -1.55 -23.93
N VAL A 203 25.51 -0.72 -23.04
CA VAL A 203 26.28 0.25 -22.23
C VAL A 203 26.16 -0.15 -20.75
N GLY A 204 27.31 -0.19 -20.09
CA GLY A 204 27.55 -0.77 -18.77
C GLY A 204 27.04 0.02 -17.55
N PRO A 205 27.38 -0.46 -16.34
CA PRO A 205 26.64 -0.19 -15.11
C PRO A 205 27.15 1.05 -14.41
N ASN A 206 26.25 1.90 -13.91
CA ASN A 206 26.54 2.82 -12.80
C ASN A 206 25.23 3.32 -12.18
N THR A 207 24.77 2.65 -11.13
CA THR A 207 23.94 3.29 -10.10
C THR A 207 24.25 2.65 -8.75
N VAL A 208 24.79 3.47 -7.85
CA VAL A 208 25.11 3.12 -6.47
C VAL A 208 23.80 2.97 -5.70
N LEU A 209 23.52 1.77 -5.19
CA LEU A 209 22.38 1.48 -4.33
C LEU A 209 22.65 2.03 -2.92
N SER A 210 21.85 3.00 -2.47
CA SER A 210 21.81 3.37 -1.05
C SER A 210 21.16 2.23 -0.27
N LYS A 211 21.93 1.63 0.64
CA LYS A 211 21.53 0.58 1.57
C LYS A 211 20.38 1.02 2.47
N HIS A 212 19.14 0.71 2.12
CA HIS A 212 18.02 0.42 3.03
C HIS A 212 17.03 -0.47 2.24
N GLY A 213 17.12 -1.78 2.42
CA GLY A 213 16.50 -2.79 1.56
C GLY A 213 15.01 -2.98 1.82
N ILE A 214 14.19 -2.18 1.16
CA ILE A 214 12.83 -2.58 0.77
C ILE A 214 12.99 -3.32 -0.56
N ALA A 215 12.41 -4.51 -0.71
CA ALA A 215 12.42 -5.21 -1.99
C ALA A 215 11.50 -4.47 -2.97
N HIS A 216 12.08 -3.59 -3.79
CA HIS A 216 11.40 -2.94 -4.89
C HIS A 216 11.25 -3.93 -6.06
N CYS A 217 10.02 -4.20 -6.49
CA CYS A 217 9.79 -4.57 -7.88
C CYS A 217 9.67 -3.25 -8.66
N SER A 218 10.66 -2.93 -9.49
CA SER A 218 10.70 -1.67 -10.24
C SER A 218 9.46 -1.53 -11.12
N ALA A 219 8.58 -0.58 -10.80
CA ALA A 219 7.61 -0.06 -11.75
C ALA A 219 8.33 0.92 -12.68
N SER A 220 9.19 0.41 -13.56
CA SER A 220 9.68 1.22 -14.68
C SER A 220 8.60 1.22 -15.76
N LYS A 221 7.99 2.40 -15.95
CA LYS A 221 7.06 2.82 -17.03
C LYS A 221 5.65 2.21 -17.00
N TYR A 222 4.75 2.89 -16.32
CA TYR A 222 3.37 3.09 -16.80
C TYR A 222 2.99 4.56 -16.63
N ARG A 223 3.65 5.42 -17.41
CA ARG A 223 3.04 6.68 -17.90
C ARG A 223 2.25 6.28 -19.14
N ASP A 224 1.04 6.80 -19.26
CA ASP A 224 0.07 6.60 -20.35
C ASP A 224 -1.04 5.58 -20.05
N TYR A 225 -1.90 5.91 -19.08
CA TYR A 225 -3.31 5.50 -19.12
C TYR A 225 -4.19 6.63 -18.55
N GLN A 226 -4.14 7.79 -19.20
CA GLN A 226 -5.10 8.87 -19.04
C GLN A 226 -5.39 9.35 -20.46
N ASP A 227 -6.39 8.77 -21.10
CA ASP A 227 -7.18 9.38 -22.18
C ASP A 227 -8.17 8.36 -22.76
N THR A 228 -9.36 8.23 -22.15
CA THR A 228 -10.66 8.16 -22.86
C THR A 228 -11.80 7.96 -21.87
N TYR A 229 -12.38 9.07 -21.40
CA TYR A 229 -13.82 9.18 -21.17
C TYR A 229 -14.22 10.65 -21.46
N LYS A 230 -14.56 10.88 -22.73
CA LYS A 230 -15.45 11.95 -23.19
C LYS A 230 -16.54 11.28 -24.03
#